data_AF-A0A3B8HKK9-F1
#
_entry.id   AF-A0A3B8HKK9-F1
#
_cell.length_a   1.000
_cell.length_b   1.000
_cell.length_c   1.000
_cell.angle_alpha   90.00
_cell.angle_beta   90.00
_cell.angle_gamma   90.00
#
_symmetry.space_group_name_H-M   'P 1'
#
loop_
_entity.id
_entity.type
_entity.pdbx_description
1 polymer ?
#
loop_
_entity_poly.entity_id
_entity_poly.type
_entity_poly.pdbx_seq_one_letter_code
_entity_poly.pdbx_strand_id
1 'polypeptide(L)'
;MVALAAQVLSGQEDAIESGRKVGHGTVTDRVLRMFEAIRGYGPPRVTLDRAVAFTESFKETEGQPLVLRWAKALKHYAETAPVTIFDDELIVGRPNTWLGRWGIVYPELDGAIMPAGVEMFRKSKGKAGEVVVTEEDGKLINGVLTPYWTGKDYASNFAKALPEELRFTVFGPDPKNTLLPTCVMLPTSTMRHSQNWTPDFSKILTRGVKGIREQAQAKIAELSNPHDLVHKKPFLEAVVITCDAMTIWSRRYAKLAAELAEKEKDPRRKKELQEIAEVCEWVPENPARTFREALQA
;
A
#
# COMPACT_ATOMS: atom_id res chain seq x y z
N MET A 1 37.98 44.13 10.39
CA MET A 1 37.86 42.97 9.47
C MET A 1 36.98 41.94 10.16
N VAL A 2 35.75 41.76 9.70
CA VAL A 2 34.88 40.67 10.17
C VAL A 2 35.24 39.45 9.34
N ALA A 3 35.78 38.42 9.98
CA ALA A 3 36.03 37.15 9.31
C ALA A 3 34.68 36.57 8.87
N LEU A 4 34.50 36.37 7.56
CA LEU A 4 33.38 35.58 7.04
C LEU A 4 33.51 34.18 7.64
N ALA A 5 32.54 33.79 8.47
CA ALA A 5 32.44 32.41 8.95
C ALA A 5 32.31 31.50 7.73
N ALA A 6 33.21 30.53 7.59
CA ALA A 6 33.13 29.53 6.53
C ALA A 6 31.78 28.80 6.65
N GLN A 7 31.03 28.75 5.56
CA GLN A 7 29.74 28.08 5.52
C GLN A 7 29.98 26.57 5.68
N VAL A 8 29.57 26.02 6.81
CA VAL A 8 29.65 24.57 7.06
C VAL A 8 28.41 23.94 6.43
N LEU A 9 28.58 23.35 5.25
CA LEU A 9 27.53 22.62 4.57
C LEU A 9 27.30 21.27 5.26
N SER A 10 26.04 20.86 5.36
CA SER A 10 25.70 19.46 5.63
C SER A 10 26.18 18.57 4.48
N GLY A 11 26.32 17.27 4.71
CA GLY A 11 26.73 16.32 3.67
C GLY A 11 25.80 16.32 2.44
N GLN A 12 24.52 16.66 2.63
CA GLN A 12 23.56 16.81 1.54
C GLN A 12 23.77 18.11 0.76
N GLU A 13 23.99 19.23 1.45
CA GLU A 13 24.24 20.53 0.80
C GLU A 13 25.55 20.51 0.02
N ASP A 14 26.61 19.95 0.59
CA ASP A 14 27.89 19.78 -0.10
C ASP A 14 27.75 18.86 -1.32
N ALA A 15 26.98 17.77 -1.22
CA ALA A 15 26.70 16.90 -2.36
C ALA A 15 25.95 17.63 -3.49
N ILE A 16 24.99 18.50 -3.15
CA ILE A 16 24.27 19.33 -4.12
C ILE A 16 25.22 20.33 -4.79
N GLU A 17 26.01 21.08 -4.02
CA GLU A 17 26.93 22.09 -4.57
C GLU A 17 28.03 21.46 -5.43
N SER A 18 28.57 20.33 -4.98
CA SER A 18 29.62 19.58 -5.70
C SER A 18 29.09 18.80 -6.92
N GLY A 19 27.78 18.75 -7.14
CA GLY A 19 27.16 17.94 -8.19
C GLY A 19 27.30 16.43 -7.96
N ARG A 20 27.65 16.00 -6.74
CA ARG A 20 27.69 14.57 -6.37
C ARG A 20 26.28 14.00 -6.38
N LYS A 21 26.11 12.92 -7.16
CA LYS A 21 24.85 12.15 -7.21
C LYS A 21 24.58 11.32 -5.95
N VAL A 22 25.57 11.21 -5.05
CA VAL A 22 25.54 10.33 -3.88
C VAL A 22 26.07 11.07 -2.67
N GLY A 23 25.27 11.14 -1.60
CA GLY A 23 25.67 11.75 -0.33
C GLY A 23 26.66 10.89 0.46
N HIS A 24 26.51 9.56 0.44
CA HIS A 24 27.34 8.61 1.18
C HIS A 24 27.56 7.28 0.43
N GLY A 25 28.77 6.73 0.54
CA GLY A 25 29.11 5.41 0.00
C GLY A 25 29.15 5.35 -1.53
N THR A 26 28.97 4.15 -2.08
CA THR A 26 28.89 3.90 -3.52
C THR A 26 27.50 3.39 -3.88
N VAL A 27 27.04 3.77 -5.08
CA VAL A 27 25.78 3.31 -5.65
C VAL A 27 26.05 2.78 -7.05
N THR A 28 25.33 1.76 -7.48
CA THR A 28 25.48 1.24 -8.84
C THR A 28 24.74 2.12 -9.84
N ASP A 29 25.18 2.11 -11.09
CA ASP A 29 24.50 2.83 -12.19
C ASP A 29 23.04 2.40 -12.34
N ARG A 30 22.73 1.13 -12.05
CA ARG A 30 21.35 0.61 -12.02
C ARG A 30 20.46 1.41 -11.08
N VAL A 31 20.89 1.56 -9.82
CA VAL A 31 20.11 2.26 -8.81
C VAL A 31 19.99 3.75 -9.16
N LEU A 32 21.04 4.35 -9.72
CA LEU A 32 20.96 5.73 -10.24
C LEU A 32 19.94 5.86 -11.36
N ARG A 33 19.94 4.95 -12.35
CA ARG A 33 18.94 4.97 -13.43
C ARG A 33 17.51 4.84 -12.89
N MET A 34 17.27 3.91 -11.96
CA MET A 34 15.95 3.76 -11.32
C MET A 34 15.53 5.02 -10.55
N PHE A 35 16.45 5.61 -9.79
CA PHE A 35 16.19 6.83 -9.02
C PHE A 35 15.84 8.00 -9.94
N GLU A 36 16.62 8.21 -11.00
CA GLU A 36 16.35 9.25 -12.00
C GLU A 36 15.04 8.98 -12.76
N ALA A 37 14.74 7.72 -13.11
CA ALA A 37 13.47 7.37 -13.76
C ALA A 37 12.26 7.68 -12.87
N ILE A 38 12.33 7.40 -11.57
CA ILE A 38 11.26 7.72 -10.61
C ILE A 38 11.10 9.23 -10.43
N ARG A 39 12.20 9.98 -10.34
CA ARG A 39 12.17 11.43 -10.16
C ARG A 39 11.72 12.17 -11.42
N GLY A 40 12.23 11.74 -12.57
CA GLY A 40 11.92 12.29 -13.88
C GLY A 40 10.50 11.99 -14.35
N TYR A 41 9.82 11.00 -13.76
CA TYR A 41 8.42 10.70 -14.08
C TYR A 41 7.46 11.84 -13.72
N GLY A 42 7.78 12.63 -12.68
CA GLY A 42 7.02 13.82 -12.30
C GLY A 42 6.47 13.81 -10.86
N PRO A 43 5.41 14.61 -10.60
CA PRO A 43 4.75 14.65 -9.30
C PRO A 43 4.15 13.29 -8.91
N PRO A 44 3.98 13.00 -7.60
CA PRO A 44 3.30 11.79 -7.15
C PRO A 44 1.88 11.69 -7.72
N ARG A 45 1.39 10.48 -7.96
CA ARG A 45 -0.03 10.24 -8.35
C ARG A 45 -0.76 9.34 -7.37
N VAL A 46 -2.08 9.33 -7.41
CA VAL A 46 -2.86 8.32 -6.69
C VAL A 46 -2.91 7.00 -7.47
N THR A 47 -2.95 5.88 -6.76
CA THR A 47 -3.34 4.56 -7.30
C THR A 47 -4.65 4.13 -6.67
N LEU A 48 -5.58 3.69 -7.52
CA LEU A 48 -6.96 3.37 -7.15
C LEU A 48 -7.27 1.88 -7.24
N ASP A 49 -6.40 1.05 -7.82
CA ASP A 49 -6.63 -0.38 -8.04
C ASP A 49 -7.02 -1.10 -6.74
N ARG A 50 -6.29 -0.79 -5.65
CA ARG A 50 -6.61 -1.29 -4.32
C ARG A 50 -7.97 -0.81 -3.83
N ALA A 51 -8.25 0.48 -3.97
CA ALA A 51 -9.50 1.07 -3.48
C ALA A 51 -10.70 0.47 -4.22
N VAL A 52 -10.60 0.28 -5.54
CA VAL A 52 -11.63 -0.34 -6.38
C VAL A 52 -11.85 -1.79 -5.97
N ALA A 53 -10.79 -2.61 -5.94
CA ALA A 53 -10.88 -4.02 -5.56
C ALA A 53 -11.48 -4.20 -4.14
N PHE A 54 -11.03 -3.39 -3.17
CA PHE A 54 -11.60 -3.43 -1.83
C PHE A 54 -13.08 -3.04 -1.83
N THR A 55 -13.46 -2.01 -2.57
CA THR A 55 -14.86 -1.57 -2.68
C THR A 55 -15.76 -2.64 -3.28
N GLU A 56 -15.31 -3.32 -4.34
CA GLU A 56 -16.04 -4.42 -4.98
C GLU A 56 -16.29 -5.57 -4.00
N SER A 57 -15.24 -6.09 -3.38
CA SER A 57 -15.36 -7.18 -2.41
C SER A 57 -16.20 -6.82 -1.18
N PHE A 58 -16.13 -5.56 -0.74
CA PHE A 58 -16.90 -5.12 0.42
C PHE A 58 -18.41 -5.04 0.19
N LYS A 59 -18.82 -4.66 -1.04
CA LYS A 59 -20.23 -4.66 -1.45
C LYS A 59 -20.85 -6.05 -1.36
N GLU A 60 -20.08 -7.08 -1.68
CA GLU A 60 -20.54 -8.48 -1.69
C GLU A 60 -20.50 -9.16 -0.32
N THR A 61 -19.88 -8.54 0.68
CA THR A 61 -19.57 -9.18 1.96
C THR A 61 -20.17 -8.47 3.17
N GLU A 62 -21.10 -7.54 2.97
CA GLU A 62 -21.83 -6.88 4.06
C GLU A 62 -22.51 -7.89 4.99
N GLY A 63 -22.51 -7.60 6.29
CA GLY A 63 -23.02 -8.49 7.34
C GLY A 63 -22.07 -9.60 7.79
N GLN A 64 -20.98 -9.87 7.06
CA GLN A 64 -19.96 -10.84 7.51
C GLN A 64 -19.01 -10.23 8.56
N PRO A 65 -18.33 -11.06 9.37
CA PRO A 65 -17.29 -10.58 10.29
C PRO A 65 -16.22 -9.75 9.59
N LEU A 66 -15.89 -8.58 10.15
CA LEU A 66 -15.04 -7.58 9.52
C LEU A 66 -13.69 -8.14 9.05
N VAL A 67 -13.04 -8.95 9.89
CA VAL A 67 -11.75 -9.57 9.56
C VAL A 67 -11.82 -10.46 8.32
N LEU A 68 -12.94 -11.17 8.13
CA LEU A 68 -13.17 -12.02 6.97
C LEU A 68 -13.40 -11.20 5.71
N ARG A 69 -14.14 -10.09 5.83
CA ARG A 69 -14.34 -9.14 4.72
C ARG A 69 -13.02 -8.56 4.23
N TRP A 70 -12.12 -8.18 5.15
CA TRP A 70 -10.79 -7.67 4.81
C TRP A 70 -9.94 -8.72 4.11
N ALA A 71 -9.95 -9.96 4.59
CA ALA A 71 -9.19 -11.03 3.95
C ALA A 71 -9.69 -11.31 2.52
N LYS A 72 -11.02 -11.35 2.32
CA LYS A 72 -11.63 -11.50 0.99
C LYS A 72 -11.27 -10.34 0.06
N ALA A 73 -11.31 -9.11 0.55
CA ALA A 73 -10.94 -7.93 -0.23
C ALA A 73 -9.45 -7.92 -0.62
N LEU A 74 -8.56 -8.32 0.29
CA LEU A 74 -7.15 -8.47 0.00
C LEU A 74 -6.89 -9.57 -1.04
N LYS A 75 -7.61 -10.69 -0.96
CA LYS A 75 -7.54 -11.75 -1.96
C LYS A 75 -8.04 -11.28 -3.32
N HIS A 76 -9.18 -10.59 -3.38
CA HIS A 76 -9.71 -10.01 -4.61
C HIS A 76 -8.71 -9.03 -5.24
N TYR A 77 -8.07 -8.16 -4.43
CA TYR A 77 -6.98 -7.31 -4.90
C TYR A 77 -5.80 -8.12 -5.45
N ALA A 78 -5.35 -9.15 -4.73
CA ALA A 78 -4.26 -10.01 -5.18
C ALA A 78 -4.57 -10.75 -6.50
N GLU A 79 -5.83 -11.08 -6.75
CA GLU A 79 -6.27 -11.75 -7.98
C GLU A 79 -6.42 -10.79 -9.17
N THR A 80 -6.85 -9.54 -8.91
CA THR A 80 -7.31 -8.63 -9.98
C THR A 80 -6.36 -7.48 -10.26
N ALA A 81 -5.63 -6.98 -9.26
CA ALA A 81 -4.81 -5.78 -9.44
C ALA A 81 -3.70 -6.02 -10.45
N PRO A 82 -3.35 -5.05 -11.29
CA PRO A 82 -2.32 -5.26 -12.29
C PRO A 82 -0.95 -5.44 -11.64
N VAL A 83 -0.13 -6.32 -12.21
CA VAL A 83 1.27 -6.54 -11.80
C VAL A 83 2.18 -6.05 -12.91
N THR A 84 3.31 -5.45 -12.56
CA THR A 84 4.30 -4.93 -13.52
C THR A 84 5.70 -5.04 -12.92
N ILE A 85 6.67 -5.38 -13.77
CA ILE A 85 8.09 -5.41 -13.45
C ILE A 85 8.76 -4.40 -14.39
N PHE A 86 9.43 -3.40 -13.81
CA PHE A 86 10.10 -2.36 -14.57
C PHE A 86 11.54 -2.73 -14.87
N ASP A 87 12.12 -2.00 -15.81
CA ASP A 87 13.54 -2.08 -16.13
C ASP A 87 14.37 -1.87 -14.86
N ASP A 88 15.52 -2.55 -14.82
CA ASP A 88 16.49 -2.49 -13.72
C ASP A 88 16.01 -3.04 -12.35
N GLU A 89 14.71 -3.31 -12.11
CA GLU A 89 14.22 -3.89 -10.84
C GLU A 89 14.79 -5.30 -10.58
N LEU A 90 15.25 -5.54 -9.35
CA LEU A 90 15.69 -6.86 -8.85
C LEU A 90 14.78 -7.43 -7.76
N ILE A 91 14.07 -6.54 -7.06
CA ILE A 91 12.99 -6.83 -6.11
C ILE A 91 11.75 -6.19 -6.73
N VAL A 92 10.67 -6.96 -6.81
CA VAL A 92 9.44 -6.60 -7.50
C VAL A 92 8.28 -6.58 -6.52
N GLY A 93 7.20 -5.89 -6.89
CA GLY A 93 6.05 -5.71 -6.01
C GLY A 93 5.71 -4.25 -5.83
N ARG A 94 4.68 -3.80 -6.55
CA ARG A 94 4.15 -2.45 -6.44
C ARG A 94 2.67 -2.44 -6.85
N PRO A 95 1.88 -1.44 -6.42
CA PRO A 95 0.44 -1.43 -6.66
C PRO A 95 0.04 -0.83 -8.02
N ASN A 96 0.97 -0.46 -8.89
CA ASN A 96 0.70 0.38 -10.05
C ASN A 96 1.51 -0.04 -11.31
N THR A 97 0.98 0.25 -12.49
CA THR A 97 1.55 -0.13 -13.81
C THR A 97 2.47 0.91 -14.44
N TRP A 98 2.91 1.88 -13.64
CA TRP A 98 3.76 2.98 -14.10
C TRP A 98 4.88 3.28 -13.10
N LEU A 99 5.97 3.91 -13.55
CA LEU A 99 7.07 4.35 -12.67
C LEU A 99 6.72 5.66 -11.97
N GLY A 100 7.38 5.98 -10.87
CA GLY A 100 7.18 7.25 -10.17
C GLY A 100 6.68 7.06 -8.74
N ARG A 101 6.41 8.20 -8.10
CA ARG A 101 5.93 8.25 -6.71
C ARG A 101 4.42 8.12 -6.69
N TRP A 102 3.89 7.44 -5.69
CA TRP A 102 2.46 7.17 -5.61
C TRP A 102 1.94 7.16 -4.17
N GLY A 103 0.63 7.38 -4.04
CA GLY A 103 -0.14 7.17 -2.82
C GLY A 103 -1.32 6.24 -3.08
N ILE A 104 -1.59 5.33 -2.14
CA ILE A 104 -2.76 4.44 -2.18
C ILE A 104 -3.94 5.13 -1.50
N VAL A 105 -5.13 4.98 -2.07
CA VAL A 105 -6.38 5.50 -1.50
C VAL A 105 -7.08 4.43 -0.63
N TYR A 106 -7.58 4.87 0.52
CA TYR A 106 -8.22 4.01 1.53
C TYR A 106 -9.63 4.50 1.88
N PRO A 107 -10.61 4.27 1.00
CA PRO A 107 -11.92 4.90 1.12
C PRO A 107 -12.73 4.41 2.33
N GLU A 108 -12.37 3.27 2.93
CA GLU A 108 -12.95 2.81 4.19
C GLU A 108 -12.61 3.70 5.39
N LEU A 109 -11.53 4.49 5.30
CA LEU A 109 -11.09 5.40 6.34
C LEU A 109 -11.78 6.76 6.21
N ASP A 110 -11.68 7.36 5.02
CA ASP A 110 -12.05 8.76 4.77
C ASP A 110 -12.75 8.95 3.41
N GLY A 111 -13.53 7.96 2.96
CA GLY A 111 -14.19 7.97 1.66
C GLY A 111 -15.10 9.18 1.40
N ALA A 112 -15.70 9.77 2.45
CA ALA A 112 -16.58 10.92 2.32
C ALA A 112 -15.87 12.20 1.82
N ILE A 113 -14.55 12.30 1.98
CA ILE A 113 -13.79 13.52 1.67
C ILE A 113 -13.03 13.43 0.34
N MET A 114 -13.03 12.26 -0.29
CA MET A 114 -12.29 12.03 -1.54
C MET A 114 -12.69 13.01 -2.66
N PRO A 115 -13.98 13.34 -2.90
CA PRO A 115 -14.34 14.31 -3.95
C PRO A 115 -13.72 15.70 -3.74
N ALA A 116 -13.73 16.18 -2.49
CA ALA A 116 -13.09 17.44 -2.12
C ALA A 116 -11.55 17.36 -2.26
N GLY A 117 -10.97 16.21 -1.90
CA GLY A 117 -9.56 15.91 -2.13
C GLY A 117 -9.14 15.98 -3.60
N VAL A 118 -9.95 15.42 -4.51
CA VAL A 118 -9.72 15.52 -5.96
C VAL A 118 -9.68 16.97 -6.43
N GLU A 119 -10.66 17.78 -6.00
CA GLU A 119 -10.70 19.20 -6.36
C GLU A 119 -9.47 19.96 -5.81
N MET A 120 -9.09 19.70 -4.56
CA MET A 120 -7.91 20.29 -3.93
C MET A 120 -6.63 19.94 -4.70
N PHE A 121 -6.42 18.66 -5.03
CA PHE A 121 -5.25 18.22 -5.77
C PHE A 121 -5.19 18.84 -7.17
N ARG A 122 -6.32 18.94 -7.87
CA ARG A 122 -6.39 19.63 -9.17
C ARG A 122 -6.04 21.12 -9.08
N LYS A 123 -6.47 21.81 -8.03
CA LYS A 123 -6.08 23.22 -7.75
C LYS A 123 -4.61 23.39 -7.33
N SER A 124 -3.96 22.31 -6.93
CA SER A 124 -2.53 22.28 -6.56
C SER A 124 -1.59 22.07 -7.75
N LYS A 125 -2.12 21.83 -8.95
CA LYS A 125 -1.32 21.58 -10.16
C LYS A 125 -0.27 22.68 -10.38
N GLY A 126 0.99 22.27 -10.56
CA GLY A 126 2.14 23.17 -10.74
C GLY A 126 2.68 23.81 -9.46
N LYS A 127 2.16 23.46 -8.27
CA LYS A 127 2.62 23.99 -6.98
C LYS A 127 3.46 22.96 -6.23
N ALA A 128 4.27 23.43 -5.28
CA ALA A 128 4.96 22.55 -4.35
C ALA A 128 3.96 21.65 -3.61
N GLY A 129 4.24 20.34 -3.57
CA GLY A 129 3.33 19.35 -2.98
C GLY A 129 2.22 18.86 -3.90
N GLU A 130 2.26 19.16 -5.22
CA GLU A 130 1.32 18.61 -6.20
C GLU A 130 1.22 17.09 -6.11
N VAL A 131 -0.02 16.59 -6.09
CA VAL A 131 -0.37 15.20 -6.34
C VAL A 131 -1.28 15.17 -7.56
N VAL A 132 -0.92 14.37 -8.56
CA VAL A 132 -1.66 14.26 -9.80
C VAL A 132 -2.82 13.28 -9.63
N VAL A 133 -4.01 13.76 -9.98
CA VAL A 133 -5.24 12.98 -10.11
C VAL A 133 -5.77 13.21 -11.52
N THR A 134 -5.83 12.16 -12.35
CA THR A 134 -6.29 12.29 -13.73
C THR A 134 -7.82 12.46 -13.80
N GLU A 135 -8.35 12.61 -15.01
CA GLU A 135 -9.80 12.62 -15.21
C GLU A 135 -10.41 11.23 -14.98
N GLU A 136 -9.71 10.18 -15.38
CA GLU A 136 -10.10 8.78 -15.13
C GLU A 136 -10.10 8.49 -13.62
N ASP A 137 -9.07 8.94 -12.90
CA ASP A 137 -9.01 8.80 -11.44
C ASP A 137 -10.23 9.48 -10.78
N GLY A 138 -10.56 10.70 -11.20
CA GLY A 138 -11.72 11.44 -10.70
C GLY A 138 -13.05 10.74 -11.00
N LYS A 139 -13.19 10.14 -12.19
CA LYS A 139 -14.38 9.33 -12.55
C LYS A 139 -14.51 8.09 -11.69
N LEU A 140 -13.42 7.36 -11.42
CA LEU A 140 -13.42 6.20 -10.54
C LEU A 140 -13.76 6.58 -9.09
N ILE A 141 -13.15 7.64 -8.58
CA ILE A 141 -13.43 8.15 -7.22
C ILE A 141 -14.90 8.52 -7.08
N ASN A 142 -15.45 9.31 -8.00
CA ASN A 142 -16.82 9.82 -7.89
C ASN A 142 -17.88 8.76 -8.26
N GLY A 143 -17.60 7.90 -9.24
CA GLY A 143 -18.56 6.93 -9.76
C GLY A 143 -18.56 5.58 -9.05
N VAL A 144 -17.40 5.13 -8.53
CA VAL A 144 -17.25 3.77 -7.97
C VAL A 144 -17.06 3.82 -6.46
N LEU A 145 -16.12 4.64 -5.97
CA LEU A 145 -15.70 4.62 -4.58
C LEU A 145 -16.66 5.42 -3.68
N THR A 146 -16.85 6.71 -3.98
CA THR A 146 -17.65 7.64 -3.17
C THR A 146 -19.07 7.13 -2.90
N PRO A 147 -19.84 6.60 -3.88
CA PRO A 147 -21.22 6.20 -3.63
C PRO A 147 -21.37 5.06 -2.62
N TYR A 148 -20.38 4.16 -2.55
CA TYR A 148 -20.42 3.06 -1.60
C TYR A 148 -20.01 3.49 -0.20
N TRP A 149 -18.93 4.25 -0.10
CA TRP A 149 -18.27 4.57 1.17
C TRP A 149 -18.87 5.75 1.91
N THR A 150 -19.57 6.66 1.23
CA THR A 150 -20.22 7.80 1.87
C THR A 150 -21.15 7.32 2.99
N GLY A 151 -20.83 7.72 4.23
CA GLY A 151 -21.59 7.35 5.41
C GLY A 151 -21.25 5.97 6.01
N LYS A 152 -20.38 5.20 5.35
CA LYS A 152 -19.81 3.94 5.86
C LYS A 152 -18.35 4.08 6.31
N ASP A 153 -17.66 5.12 5.86
CA ASP A 153 -16.27 5.42 6.22
C ASP A 153 -16.10 5.70 7.72
N TYR A 154 -14.91 5.41 8.23
CA TYR A 154 -14.58 5.61 9.64
C TYR A 154 -14.67 7.08 10.07
N ALA A 155 -14.11 8.01 9.28
CA ALA A 155 -14.02 9.42 9.65
C ALA A 155 -15.40 10.06 9.86
N SER A 156 -16.34 9.79 8.96
CA SER A 156 -17.73 10.27 9.08
C SER A 156 -18.44 9.68 10.28
N ASN A 157 -18.26 8.38 10.55
CA ASN A 157 -18.90 7.72 11.69
C ASN A 157 -18.27 8.14 13.03
N PHE A 158 -16.96 8.35 13.06
CA PHE A 158 -16.26 8.93 14.21
C PHE A 158 -16.83 10.31 14.55
N ALA A 159 -16.93 11.21 13.57
CA ALA A 159 -17.45 12.56 13.80
C ALA A 159 -18.91 12.58 14.28
N LYS A 160 -19.73 11.63 13.82
CA LYS A 160 -21.14 11.46 14.26
C LYS A 160 -21.28 10.87 15.66
N ALA A 161 -20.32 10.06 16.10
CA ALA A 161 -20.37 9.38 17.40
C ALA A 161 -19.90 10.26 18.56
N LEU A 162 -19.25 11.41 18.29
CA LEU A 162 -18.79 12.32 19.32
C LEU A 162 -19.99 13.00 20.04
N PRO A 163 -19.94 13.12 21.38
CA PRO A 163 -20.85 14.01 22.10
C PRO A 163 -20.75 15.44 21.57
N GLU A 164 -21.85 16.20 21.63
CA GLU A 164 -21.97 17.53 21.03
C GLU A 164 -20.84 18.49 21.45
N GLU A 165 -20.52 18.54 22.75
CA GLU A 165 -19.47 19.40 23.33
C GLU A 165 -18.08 19.05 22.78
N LEU A 166 -17.80 17.75 22.64
CA LEU A 166 -16.54 17.26 22.09
C LEU A 166 -16.47 17.50 20.58
N ARG A 167 -17.57 17.27 19.86
CA ARG A 167 -17.71 17.56 18.43
C ARG A 167 -17.47 19.04 18.14
N PHE A 168 -18.03 19.93 18.95
CA PHE A 168 -17.78 21.37 18.87
C PHE A 168 -16.31 21.69 19.08
N THR A 169 -15.67 21.11 20.09
CA THR A 169 -14.25 21.38 20.36
C THR A 169 -13.34 20.88 19.25
N VAL A 170 -13.64 19.72 18.67
CA VAL A 170 -12.81 19.10 17.62
C VAL A 170 -13.02 19.74 16.25
N PHE A 171 -14.26 20.02 15.86
CA PHE A 171 -14.62 20.40 14.48
C PHE A 171 -15.32 21.76 14.37
N GLY A 172 -15.55 22.45 15.49
CA GLY A 172 -16.17 23.77 15.53
C GLY A 172 -17.70 23.74 15.44
N PRO A 173 -18.33 24.93 15.31
CA PRO A 173 -19.77 25.10 15.38
C PRO A 173 -20.54 24.56 14.18
N ASP A 174 -19.88 24.31 13.03
CA ASP A 174 -20.56 23.78 11.86
C ASP A 174 -20.85 22.27 12.02
N PRO A 175 -22.12 21.85 12.15
CA PRO A 175 -22.47 20.44 12.27
C PRO A 175 -22.16 19.64 11.00
N LYS A 176 -21.94 20.30 9.85
CA LYS A 176 -21.56 19.65 8.59
C LYS A 176 -20.05 19.47 8.45
N ASN A 177 -19.23 20.18 9.22
CA ASN A 177 -17.78 20.06 9.15
C ASN A 177 -17.28 18.75 9.78
N THR A 178 -17.02 17.74 8.97
CA THR A 178 -16.49 16.44 9.41
C THR A 178 -15.00 16.25 9.07
N LEU A 179 -14.35 17.29 8.53
CA LEU A 179 -13.04 17.17 7.89
C LEU A 179 -11.98 18.09 8.52
N LEU A 180 -12.31 19.35 8.76
CA LEU A 180 -11.33 20.35 9.18
C LEU A 180 -11.35 20.51 10.71
N PRO A 181 -10.40 19.92 11.45
CA PRO A 181 -10.36 20.09 12.90
C PRO A 181 -9.98 21.54 13.27
N THR A 182 -10.42 21.98 14.44
CA THR A 182 -10.10 23.31 15.00
C THR A 182 -8.63 23.47 15.41
N CYS A 183 -7.89 22.35 15.44
CA CYS A 183 -6.54 22.25 16.01
C CYS A 183 -6.44 22.55 17.51
N VAL A 184 -7.57 22.62 18.24
CA VAL A 184 -7.58 22.64 19.72
C VAL A 184 -7.40 21.24 20.27
N MET A 185 -8.20 20.29 19.74
CA MET A 185 -8.03 18.86 19.97
C MET A 185 -8.05 18.13 18.63
N LEU A 186 -6.96 17.42 18.32
CA LEU A 186 -6.77 16.79 17.02
C LEU A 186 -6.93 15.27 17.11
N PRO A 187 -8.04 14.69 16.63
CA PRO A 187 -8.15 13.26 16.46
C PRO A 187 -7.23 12.83 15.31
N THR A 188 -6.34 11.87 15.58
CA THR A 188 -5.41 11.37 14.56
C THR A 188 -5.84 10.04 13.95
N SER A 189 -6.84 9.36 14.54
CA SER A 189 -7.37 8.09 14.03
C SER A 189 -8.13 8.23 12.72
N THR A 190 -8.64 9.42 12.39
CA THR A 190 -9.38 9.66 11.14
C THR A 190 -8.47 9.82 9.92
N MET A 191 -7.15 9.83 10.13
CA MET A 191 -6.13 10.06 9.10
C MET A 191 -5.23 8.84 8.86
N ARG A 192 -5.44 7.74 9.59
CA ARG A 192 -4.69 6.48 9.46
C ARG A 192 -5.44 5.31 10.09
N HIS A 193 -5.31 4.10 9.54
CA HIS A 193 -5.99 2.89 10.07
C HIS A 193 -5.48 2.44 11.44
N SER A 194 -4.23 2.76 11.77
CA SER A 194 -3.60 2.34 13.02
C SER A 194 -2.45 3.26 13.39
N GLN A 195 -1.83 3.02 14.53
CA GLN A 195 -0.54 3.60 14.88
C GLN A 195 0.57 2.96 14.03
N ASN A 196 1.82 3.22 14.37
CA ASN A 196 2.95 2.49 13.79
C ASN A 196 2.87 0.99 14.13
N TRP A 197 3.22 0.14 13.15
CA TRP A 197 3.20 -1.31 13.30
C TRP A 197 4.46 -1.93 12.69
N THR A 198 5.00 -2.95 13.35
CA THR A 198 6.13 -3.75 12.85
C THR A 198 5.71 -5.22 12.81
N PRO A 199 5.41 -5.77 11.63
CA PRO A 199 5.13 -7.19 11.50
C PRO A 199 6.33 -8.03 11.92
N ASP A 200 6.04 -9.23 12.43
CA ASP A 200 7.05 -10.26 12.67
C ASP A 200 7.48 -10.90 11.34
N PHE A 201 8.39 -10.24 10.63
CA PHE A 201 8.94 -10.72 9.36
C PHE A 201 9.66 -12.06 9.52
N SER A 202 10.25 -12.33 10.70
CA SER A 202 10.92 -13.61 10.97
C SER A 202 9.98 -14.80 10.73
N LYS A 203 8.70 -14.66 11.04
CA LYS A 203 7.70 -15.72 10.80
C LYS A 203 7.54 -16.05 9.32
N ILE A 204 7.47 -15.05 8.45
CA ILE A 204 7.40 -15.27 6.99
C ILE A 204 8.70 -15.88 6.49
N LEU A 205 9.83 -15.33 6.91
CA LEU A 205 11.15 -15.78 6.48
C LEU A 205 11.48 -17.22 6.89
N THR A 206 11.02 -17.66 8.06
CA THR A 206 11.38 -18.99 8.62
C THR A 206 10.31 -20.05 8.44
N ARG A 207 9.04 -19.68 8.21
CA ARG A 207 7.92 -20.63 8.05
C ARG A 207 7.21 -20.55 6.70
N GLY A 208 7.30 -19.41 6.01
CA GLY A 208 6.45 -19.08 4.88
C GLY A 208 4.97 -18.92 5.26
N VAL A 209 4.17 -18.33 4.36
CA VAL A 209 2.72 -18.23 4.55
C VAL A 209 2.05 -19.60 4.52
N LYS A 210 2.66 -20.60 3.86
CA LYS A 210 2.20 -21.99 3.89
C LYS A 210 2.13 -22.54 5.31
N GLY A 211 3.20 -22.40 6.08
CA GLY A 211 3.24 -22.90 7.47
C GLY A 211 2.29 -22.15 8.40
N ILE A 212 1.94 -20.90 8.10
CA ILE A 212 0.91 -20.13 8.83
C ILE A 212 -0.49 -20.63 8.45
N ARG A 213 -0.74 -20.83 7.15
CA ARG A 213 -2.01 -21.34 6.62
C ARG A 213 -2.33 -22.73 7.15
N GLU A 214 -1.37 -23.66 7.11
CA GLU A 214 -1.54 -25.03 7.62
C GLU A 214 -1.85 -25.02 9.13
N GLN A 215 -1.20 -24.14 9.89
CA GLN A 215 -1.51 -23.98 11.32
C GLN A 215 -2.95 -23.48 11.54
N ALA A 216 -3.41 -22.52 10.75
CA ALA A 216 -4.78 -22.02 10.84
C ALA A 216 -5.80 -23.10 10.45
N GLN A 217 -5.53 -23.87 9.40
CA GLN A 217 -6.36 -25.00 8.96
C GLN A 217 -6.46 -26.10 10.02
N ALA A 218 -5.34 -26.48 10.64
CA ALA A 218 -5.33 -27.45 11.74
C ALA A 218 -6.20 -26.96 12.91
N LYS A 219 -6.08 -25.69 13.30
CA LYS A 219 -6.91 -25.09 14.35
C LYS A 219 -8.40 -25.07 14.00
N ILE A 220 -8.76 -24.85 12.73
CA ILE A 220 -10.16 -24.91 12.28
C ILE A 220 -10.70 -26.34 12.42
N ALA A 221 -9.90 -27.35 12.05
CA ALA A 221 -10.31 -28.76 12.11
C ALA A 221 -10.58 -29.25 13.54
N GLU A 222 -9.98 -28.63 14.54
CA GLU A 222 -10.19 -28.92 15.96
C GLU A 222 -11.44 -28.24 16.56
N LEU A 223 -12.05 -27.28 15.85
CA LEU A 223 -13.23 -26.56 16.37
C LEU A 223 -14.48 -27.42 16.31
N SER A 224 -15.04 -27.73 17.48
CA SER A 224 -16.32 -28.44 17.61
C SER A 224 -17.39 -27.66 18.39
N ASN A 225 -16.97 -26.72 19.25
CA ASN A 225 -17.89 -25.92 20.05
C ASN A 225 -18.62 -24.86 19.18
N PRO A 226 -19.97 -24.80 19.19
CA PRO A 226 -20.74 -23.80 18.45
C PRO A 226 -20.32 -22.34 18.70
N HIS A 227 -19.98 -21.99 19.95
CA HIS A 227 -19.47 -20.65 20.28
C HIS A 227 -18.18 -20.34 19.52
N ASP A 228 -17.24 -21.29 19.48
CA ASP A 228 -15.95 -21.10 18.81
C ASP A 228 -16.08 -21.12 17.29
N LEU A 229 -17.04 -21.88 16.76
CA LEU A 229 -17.38 -21.83 15.34
C LEU A 229 -17.88 -20.44 14.90
N VAL A 230 -18.54 -19.70 15.78
CA VAL A 230 -19.00 -18.33 15.49
C VAL A 230 -17.91 -17.29 15.74
N HIS A 231 -17.15 -17.41 16.83
CA HIS A 231 -16.26 -16.33 17.28
C HIS A 231 -14.79 -16.52 16.92
N LYS A 232 -14.32 -17.75 16.67
CA LYS A 232 -12.91 -18.06 16.33
C LYS A 232 -12.74 -18.46 14.88
N LYS A 233 -13.66 -19.26 14.33
CA LYS A 233 -13.54 -19.77 12.95
C LYS A 233 -13.41 -18.65 11.91
N PRO A 234 -14.20 -17.55 11.92
CA PRO A 234 -14.08 -16.53 10.89
C PRO A 234 -12.70 -15.84 10.88
N PHE A 235 -12.07 -15.70 12.05
CA PHE A 235 -10.71 -15.19 12.14
C PHE A 235 -9.69 -16.16 11.52
N LEU A 236 -9.79 -17.45 11.83
CA LEU A 236 -8.88 -18.45 11.25
C LEU A 236 -9.07 -18.60 9.73
N GLU A 237 -10.31 -18.54 9.25
CA GLU A 237 -10.62 -18.52 7.82
C GLU A 237 -10.02 -17.27 7.14
N ALA A 238 -10.11 -16.11 7.79
CA ALA A 238 -9.48 -14.90 7.31
C ALA A 238 -7.95 -15.05 7.21
N VAL A 239 -7.30 -15.69 8.19
CA VAL A 239 -5.85 -15.98 8.14
C VAL A 239 -5.50 -16.85 6.94
N VAL A 240 -6.28 -17.91 6.68
CA VAL A 240 -6.08 -18.79 5.51
C VAL A 240 -6.19 -18.00 4.21
N ILE A 241 -7.26 -17.22 4.06
CA ILE A 241 -7.51 -16.40 2.85
C ILE A 241 -6.41 -15.36 2.65
N THR A 242 -5.93 -14.72 3.71
CA THR A 242 -4.82 -13.75 3.63
C THR A 242 -3.51 -14.43 3.20
N CYS A 243 -3.21 -15.63 3.70
CA CYS A 243 -2.05 -16.40 3.24
C CYS A 243 -2.16 -16.72 1.74
N ASP A 244 -3.34 -17.15 1.29
CA ASP A 244 -3.60 -17.41 -0.12
C ASP A 244 -3.45 -16.15 -0.99
N ALA A 245 -3.93 -15.00 -0.52
CA ALA A 245 -3.76 -13.73 -1.22
C ALA A 245 -2.28 -13.39 -1.45
N MET A 246 -1.42 -13.58 -0.44
CA MET A 246 0.02 -13.34 -0.56
C MET A 246 0.67 -14.28 -1.58
N THR A 247 0.31 -15.58 -1.56
CA THR A 247 0.81 -16.57 -2.52
C THR A 247 0.34 -16.29 -3.94
N ILE A 248 -0.93 -15.92 -4.13
CA ILE A 248 -1.49 -15.56 -5.44
C ILE A 248 -0.74 -14.35 -6.01
N TRP A 249 -0.53 -13.32 -5.19
CA TRP A 249 0.17 -12.12 -5.61
C TRP A 249 1.60 -12.43 -6.07
N SER A 250 2.38 -13.19 -5.29
CA SER A 250 3.77 -13.52 -5.65
C SER A 250 3.84 -14.38 -6.91
N ARG A 251 2.96 -15.37 -7.07
CA ARG A 251 2.92 -16.23 -8.27
C ARG A 251 2.56 -15.47 -9.54
N ARG A 252 1.76 -14.40 -9.44
CA ARG A 252 1.49 -13.52 -10.58
C ARG A 252 2.73 -12.76 -11.02
N TYR A 253 3.57 -12.33 -10.08
CA TYR A 253 4.90 -11.78 -10.40
C TYR A 253 5.84 -12.83 -10.97
N ALA A 254 5.83 -14.05 -10.45
CA ALA A 254 6.65 -15.15 -10.97
C ALA A 254 6.32 -15.44 -12.44
N LYS A 255 5.02 -15.56 -12.75
CA LYS A 255 4.52 -15.75 -14.11
C LYS A 255 4.93 -14.60 -15.04
N LEU A 256 4.72 -13.34 -14.62
CA LEU A 256 5.10 -12.18 -15.43
C LEU A 256 6.61 -12.14 -15.69
N ALA A 257 7.43 -12.41 -14.68
CA ALA A 257 8.89 -12.44 -14.81
C ALA A 257 9.34 -13.51 -15.81
N ALA A 258 8.73 -14.70 -15.78
CA ALA A 258 9.00 -15.77 -16.74
C ALA A 258 8.63 -15.34 -18.18
N GLU A 259 7.45 -14.75 -18.38
CA GLU A 259 7.00 -14.27 -19.70
C GLU A 259 7.90 -13.15 -20.26
N LEU A 260 8.42 -12.27 -19.38
CA LEU A 260 9.37 -11.23 -19.77
C LEU A 260 10.73 -11.85 -20.13
N ALA A 261 11.21 -12.83 -19.36
CA ALA A 261 12.48 -13.51 -19.62
C ALA A 261 12.50 -14.25 -20.97
N GLU A 262 11.37 -14.79 -21.42
CA GLU A 262 11.24 -15.44 -22.73
C GLU A 262 11.46 -14.45 -23.88
N LYS A 263 11.00 -13.20 -23.71
CA LYS A 263 11.05 -12.14 -24.72
C LYS A 263 12.31 -11.27 -24.63
N GLU A 264 13.05 -11.39 -23.54
CA GLU A 264 14.25 -10.58 -23.27
C GLU A 264 15.43 -11.02 -24.15
N LYS A 265 16.10 -10.02 -24.73
CA LYS A 265 17.24 -10.18 -25.64
C LYS A 265 18.57 -10.02 -24.92
N ASP A 266 18.65 -9.15 -23.90
CA ASP A 266 19.85 -9.00 -23.09
C ASP A 266 20.02 -10.25 -22.20
N PRO A 267 21.08 -11.06 -22.40
CA PRO A 267 21.31 -12.27 -21.61
C PRO A 267 21.39 -12.00 -20.11
N ARG A 268 21.91 -10.82 -19.72
CA ARG A 268 22.01 -10.43 -18.31
C ARG A 268 20.63 -10.18 -17.73
N ARG A 269 19.83 -9.31 -18.37
CA ARG A 269 18.47 -9.00 -17.90
C ARG A 269 17.57 -10.25 -17.92
N LYS A 270 17.73 -11.10 -18.94
CA LYS A 270 17.03 -12.39 -19.02
C LYS A 270 17.29 -13.26 -17.80
N LYS A 271 18.56 -13.42 -17.41
CA LYS A 271 18.94 -14.15 -16.21
C LYS A 271 18.33 -13.53 -14.95
N GLU A 272 18.35 -12.21 -14.82
CA GLU A 272 17.76 -11.51 -13.67
C GLU A 272 16.25 -11.76 -13.56
N LEU A 273 15.53 -11.75 -14.68
CA LEU A 273 14.09 -12.04 -14.75
C LEU A 273 13.78 -13.51 -14.41
N GLN A 274 14.60 -14.46 -14.88
CA GLN A 274 14.50 -15.87 -14.49
C GLN A 274 14.69 -16.05 -12.98
N GLU A 275 15.66 -15.35 -12.39
CA GLU A 275 15.87 -15.37 -10.95
C GLU A 275 14.71 -14.71 -10.19
N ILE A 276 14.12 -13.61 -10.69
CA ILE A 276 12.90 -13.03 -10.10
C ILE A 276 11.75 -14.03 -10.14
N ALA A 277 11.58 -14.74 -11.26
CA ALA A 277 10.55 -15.76 -11.41
C ALA A 277 10.71 -16.88 -10.38
N GLU A 278 11.93 -17.43 -10.24
CA GLU A 278 12.22 -18.47 -9.25
C GLU A 278 11.95 -17.98 -7.82
N VAL A 279 12.43 -16.78 -7.48
CA VAL A 279 12.26 -16.21 -6.15
C VAL A 279 10.77 -16.01 -5.83
N CYS A 280 10.00 -15.39 -6.72
CA CYS A 280 8.58 -15.10 -6.48
C CYS A 280 7.69 -16.35 -6.50
N GLU A 281 8.13 -17.42 -7.17
CA GLU A 281 7.46 -18.73 -7.11
C GLU A 281 7.68 -19.40 -5.74
N TRP A 282 8.82 -19.13 -5.09
CA TRP A 282 9.19 -19.72 -3.81
C TRP A 282 8.68 -18.92 -2.59
N VAL A 283 8.97 -17.63 -2.51
CA VAL A 283 8.55 -16.73 -1.41
C VAL A 283 7.34 -15.88 -1.82
N PRO A 284 6.42 -15.55 -0.88
CA PRO A 284 6.47 -15.82 0.56
C PRO A 284 5.84 -17.16 0.96
N GLU A 285 5.43 -18.01 0.01
CA GLU A 285 4.80 -19.31 0.28
C GLU A 285 5.67 -20.19 1.21
N ASN A 286 6.96 -20.25 0.94
CA ASN A 286 7.93 -21.08 1.65
C ASN A 286 8.97 -20.23 2.41
N PRO A 287 9.71 -20.80 3.37
CA PRO A 287 10.83 -20.13 4.05
C PRO A 287 11.92 -19.67 3.07
N ALA A 288 12.49 -18.49 3.31
CA ALA A 288 13.57 -17.96 2.47
C ALA A 288 14.85 -18.82 2.62
N ARG A 289 15.45 -19.18 1.47
CA ARG A 289 16.67 -20.00 1.35
C ARG A 289 17.93 -19.15 1.15
N THR A 290 17.76 -17.93 0.64
CA THR A 290 18.84 -17.01 0.30
C THR A 290 18.55 -15.61 0.81
N PHE A 291 19.57 -14.76 0.88
CA PHE A 291 19.40 -13.35 1.23
C PHE A 291 18.49 -12.62 0.23
N ARG A 292 18.54 -12.97 -1.06
CA ARG A 292 17.67 -12.38 -2.08
C ARG A 292 16.21 -12.74 -1.87
N GLU A 293 15.93 -14.01 -1.56
CA GLU A 293 14.58 -14.45 -1.20
C GLU A 293 14.09 -13.73 0.06
N ALA A 294 14.96 -13.55 1.06
CA ALA A 294 14.59 -12.83 2.28
C ALA A 294 14.27 -11.34 2.04
N LEU A 295 14.88 -10.70 1.04
CA LEU A 295 14.56 -9.33 0.66
C LEU A 295 13.25 -9.20 -0.15
N GLN A 296 12.84 -10.26 -0.86
CA GLN A 296 11.64 -10.27 -1.69
C GLN A 296 10.39 -10.75 -0.92
N ALA A 297 10.56 -11.63 0.06
CA ALA A 297 9.50 -12.22 0.87
C ALA A 297 8.74 -11.18 1.71
#